data_AF-A0A3A9XAU8-F1
#
_entry.id   AF-A0A3A9XAU8-F1
#
_cell.length_a   1.000
_cell.length_b   1.000
_cell.length_c   1.000
_cell.angle_alpha   90.00
_cell.angle_beta   90.00
_cell.angle_gamma   90.00
#
_symmetry.space_group_name_H-M   'P 1'
#
loop_
_entity.id
_entity.type
_entity.pdbx_description
1 polymer ?
#
loop_
_entity_poly.entity_id
_entity_poly.type
_entity_poly.pdbx_seq_one_letter_code
_entity_poly.pdbx_strand_id
1 'polypeptide(L)'
;MTKSDFIKSVTKLLKDNAKVLVLVRIPNSGNNRNYFFMENSNELDELINESNESDSITVFKEVNELNNGIVTEDFIKTVTESQVENNFDPELLIVNNTYKEYKKNGGSEWNTVENVNELKEIMTDTIGEKMSIISEPDFCDEVNTFHLYVPDKYGVSKSGTSY
;
A
#
# COMPACT_ATOMS: atom_id res chain seq x y z
N MET A 1 11.52 8.62 13.65
CA MET A 1 12.36 7.40 13.74
C MET A 1 13.65 7.61 12.95
N THR A 2 14.80 7.04 13.33
CA THR A 2 16.02 7.11 12.49
C THR A 2 15.96 6.09 11.34
N LYS A 3 16.74 6.29 10.26
CA LYS A 3 16.84 5.32 9.16
C LYS A 3 17.22 3.91 9.64
N SER A 4 18.15 3.82 10.59
CA SER A 4 18.59 2.53 11.13
C SER A 4 17.50 1.83 11.93
N ASP A 5 16.76 2.57 12.77
CA ASP A 5 15.65 2.03 13.54
C ASP A 5 14.49 1.57 12.64
N PHE A 6 14.24 2.32 11.56
CA PHE A 6 13.24 1.98 10.56
C PHE A 6 13.57 0.66 9.86
N ILE A 7 14.79 0.54 9.31
CA ILE A 7 15.24 -0.68 8.63
C ILE A 7 15.13 -1.88 9.58
N LYS A 8 15.60 -1.73 10.83
CA LYS A 8 15.54 -2.80 11.83
C LYS A 8 14.10 -3.22 12.14
N SER A 9 13.19 -2.25 12.31
CA SER A 9 11.79 -2.51 12.66
C SER A 9 11.03 -3.19 11.52
N VAL A 10 11.18 -2.69 10.29
CA VAL A 10 10.54 -3.26 9.10
C VAL A 10 11.11 -4.64 8.76
N THR A 11 12.43 -4.82 8.88
CA THR A 11 13.07 -6.14 8.68
C THR A 11 12.55 -7.17 9.68
N LYS A 12 12.30 -6.77 10.93
CA LYS A 12 11.68 -7.65 11.91
C LYS A 12 10.25 -7.99 11.51
N LEU A 13 9.46 -6.98 11.12
CA LEU A 13 8.07 -7.18 10.70
C LEU A 13 7.96 -8.15 9.51
N LEU A 14 8.83 -8.02 8.51
CA LEU A 14 8.92 -8.91 7.34
C LEU A 14 9.37 -10.34 7.68
N LYS A 15 10.00 -10.58 8.83
CA LYS A 15 10.30 -11.95 9.28
C LYS A 15 9.09 -12.61 9.92
N ASP A 16 8.25 -11.81 10.57
CA ASP A 16 7.06 -12.27 11.28
C ASP A 16 5.85 -12.38 10.33
N ASN A 17 5.90 -11.76 9.14
CA ASN A 17 4.81 -11.71 8.16
C ASN A 17 5.28 -12.12 6.76
N ALA A 18 4.42 -12.76 5.97
CA ALA A 18 4.74 -13.15 4.59
C ALA A 18 4.87 -11.96 3.63
N LYS A 19 4.14 -10.88 3.90
CA LYS A 19 4.16 -9.62 3.17
C LYS A 19 3.76 -8.48 4.10
N VAL A 20 4.17 -7.26 3.80
CA VAL A 20 3.75 -6.03 4.51
C VAL A 20 3.26 -4.99 3.49
N LEU A 21 2.24 -4.23 3.86
CA LEU A 21 1.77 -3.12 3.03
C LEU A 21 2.71 -1.93 3.19
N VAL A 22 3.09 -1.33 2.07
CA VAL A 22 3.94 -0.14 2.02
C VAL A 22 3.23 0.95 1.23
N LEU A 23 3.29 2.18 1.75
CA LEU A 23 2.89 3.40 1.07
C LEU A 23 4.13 4.27 0.82
N VAL A 24 4.36 4.62 -0.44
CA VAL A 24 5.33 5.65 -0.84
C VAL A 24 4.55 6.90 -1.24
N ARG A 25 4.83 8.03 -0.56
CA ARG A 25 4.33 9.34 -0.99
C ARG A 25 5.41 10.14 -1.69
N ILE A 26 5.10 10.57 -2.91
CA ILE A 26 5.98 11.36 -3.78
C ILE A 26 5.44 12.79 -3.85
N PRO A 27 6.10 13.79 -3.23
CA PRO A 27 5.60 15.16 -3.23
C PRO A 27 5.54 15.75 -4.64
N ASN A 28 4.55 16.61 -4.90
CA ASN A 28 4.33 17.31 -6.17
C ASN A 28 4.06 16.40 -7.40
N SER A 29 3.71 15.13 -7.20
CA SER A 29 3.24 14.22 -8.25
C SER A 29 1.71 14.20 -8.32
N GLY A 30 1.15 14.03 -9.53
CA GLY A 30 -0.29 13.83 -9.73
C GLY A 30 -0.80 12.50 -9.16
N ASN A 31 0.07 11.48 -9.11
CA ASN A 31 -0.13 10.23 -8.36
C ASN A 31 0.88 10.20 -7.21
N ASN A 32 0.57 10.94 -6.15
CA ASN A 32 1.47 11.15 -5.02
C ASN A 32 1.43 10.03 -3.97
N ARG A 33 0.65 8.97 -4.17
CA ARG A 33 0.53 7.84 -3.25
C ARG A 33 0.67 6.54 -4.05
N ASN A 34 1.54 5.66 -3.61
CA ASN A 34 1.72 4.35 -4.23
C ASN A 34 1.68 3.29 -3.14
N TYR A 35 0.73 2.37 -3.24
CA TYR A 35 0.56 1.26 -2.30
C TYR A 35 1.02 -0.04 -2.94
N PHE A 36 1.84 -0.83 -2.26
CA PHE A 36 2.25 -2.14 -2.76
C PHE A 36 2.64 -3.07 -1.61
N PHE A 37 2.61 -4.36 -1.88
CA PHE A 37 3.14 -5.36 -0.95
C PHE A 37 4.64 -5.56 -1.14
N MET A 38 5.35 -5.54 -0.02
CA MET A 38 6.74 -5.93 0.08
C MET A 38 6.82 -7.30 0.76
N GLU A 39 7.59 -8.23 0.17
CA GLU A 39 7.62 -9.63 0.59
C GLU A 39 8.94 -10.01 1.27
N ASN A 40 9.99 -9.19 1.16
CA ASN A 40 11.29 -9.50 1.76
C ASN A 40 12.14 -8.25 2.05
N SER A 41 13.16 -8.41 2.89
CA SER A 41 14.02 -7.31 3.33
C SER A 41 14.93 -6.74 2.23
N ASN A 42 15.22 -7.48 1.16
CA ASN A 42 16.05 -6.94 0.08
C ASN A 42 15.29 -5.84 -0.68
N GLU A 43 13.97 -6.01 -0.85
CA GLU A 43 13.09 -5.01 -1.44
C GLU A 43 13.05 -3.71 -0.63
N LEU A 44 13.20 -3.79 0.70
CA LEU A 44 13.30 -2.61 1.57
C LEU A 44 14.56 -1.80 1.27
N ASP A 45 15.71 -2.48 1.17
CA ASP A 45 16.98 -1.83 0.89
C ASP A 45 16.98 -1.20 -0.51
N GLU A 46 16.43 -1.91 -1.51
CA GLU A 46 16.23 -1.36 -2.86
C GLU A 46 15.33 -0.13 -2.84
N LEU A 47 14.16 -0.21 -2.20
CA LEU A 47 13.21 0.91 -2.11
C LEU A 47 13.86 2.15 -1.51
N ILE A 48 14.58 2.00 -0.40
CA ILE A 48 15.21 3.14 0.29
C ILE A 48 16.32 3.76 -0.57
N ASN A 49 17.07 2.95 -1.31
CA ASN A 49 18.16 3.44 -2.16
C ASN A 49 17.67 4.11 -3.45
N GLU A 50 16.49 3.71 -3.94
CA GLU A 50 15.87 4.26 -5.16
C GLU A 50 14.92 5.43 -4.87
N SER A 51 14.59 5.69 -3.61
CA SER A 51 13.71 6.79 -3.22
C SER A 51 14.33 8.16 -3.51
N ASN A 52 13.52 9.09 -3.99
CA ASN A 52 13.95 10.46 -4.24
C ASN A 52 13.99 11.27 -2.95
N GLU A 53 14.72 12.39 -3.02
CA GLU A 53 14.70 13.39 -1.96
C GLU A 53 13.26 13.84 -1.68
N SER A 54 12.93 13.99 -0.40
CA SER A 54 11.58 14.37 0.09
C SER A 54 10.50 13.30 -0.05
N ASP A 55 10.79 12.12 -0.60
CA ASP A 55 9.85 11.00 -0.55
C ASP A 55 9.60 10.57 0.90
N SER A 56 8.41 10.03 1.17
CA SER A 56 8.12 9.41 2.46
C SER A 56 7.66 7.97 2.27
N ILE A 57 8.25 7.07 3.05
CA ILE A 57 7.91 5.65 3.08
C ILE A 57 7.17 5.39 4.39
N THR A 58 6.01 4.77 4.28
CA THR A 58 5.19 4.31 5.40
C THR A 58 5.00 2.81 5.28
N VAL A 59 5.31 2.07 6.34
CA VAL A 59 5.05 0.63 6.43
C VAL A 59 3.99 0.39 7.49
N PHE A 60 2.91 -0.28 7.14
CA PHE A 60 1.84 -0.61 8.07
C PHE A 60 2.22 -1.85 8.87
N LYS A 61 2.06 -1.79 10.20
CA LYS A 61 2.38 -2.91 11.09
C LYS A 61 1.41 -4.07 10.89
N GLU A 62 0.14 -3.74 10.67
CA GLU A 62 -0.95 -4.66 10.37
C GLU A 62 -1.90 -3.97 9.39
N VAL A 63 -2.65 -4.77 8.63
CA VAL A 63 -3.69 -4.28 7.73
C VAL A 63 -4.93 -5.15 7.86
N ASN A 64 -6.11 -4.54 7.76
CA ASN A 64 -7.36 -5.27 7.73
C ASN A 64 -7.63 -5.74 6.28
N GLU A 65 -7.01 -6.85 5.89
CA GLU A 65 -7.25 -7.47 4.58
C GLU A 65 -8.61 -8.18 4.61
N LEU A 66 -9.58 -7.60 3.90
CA LEU A 66 -10.95 -8.10 3.84
C LEU A 66 -11.05 -9.34 2.97
N ASN A 67 -10.35 -9.33 1.82
CA ASN A 67 -10.30 -10.43 0.87
C ASN A 67 -8.94 -10.45 0.15
N ASN A 68 -8.46 -11.65 -0.18
CA ASN A 68 -7.32 -11.84 -1.05
C ASN A 68 -7.51 -13.08 -1.92
N GLY A 69 -6.98 -13.06 -3.14
CA GLY A 69 -7.06 -14.21 -4.02
C GLY A 69 -6.80 -13.88 -5.48
N ILE A 70 -6.93 -14.91 -6.32
CA ILE A 70 -7.01 -14.73 -7.77
C ILE A 70 -8.43 -14.28 -8.09
N VAL A 71 -8.57 -13.24 -8.90
CA VAL A 71 -9.86 -12.69 -9.28
C VAL A 71 -10.54 -13.64 -10.27
N THR A 72 -11.62 -14.26 -9.81
CA THR A 72 -12.53 -15.11 -10.61
C THR A 72 -13.95 -14.57 -10.53
N GLU A 73 -14.86 -15.02 -11.39
CA GLU A 73 -16.28 -14.64 -11.31
C GLU A 73 -16.89 -14.98 -9.93
N ASP A 74 -16.51 -16.13 -9.36
CA ASP A 74 -16.94 -16.54 -8.02
C ASP A 74 -16.36 -15.65 -6.91
N PHE A 75 -15.10 -15.23 -7.05
CA PHE A 75 -14.47 -14.27 -6.14
C PHE A 75 -15.21 -12.92 -6.18
N ILE A 76 -15.44 -12.38 -7.39
CA ILE A 76 -16.18 -11.13 -7.62
C ILE A 76 -17.55 -11.19 -6.95
N LYS A 77 -18.28 -12.27 -7.20
CA LYS A 77 -19.61 -12.49 -6.61
C LYS A 77 -19.53 -12.49 -5.08
N THR A 78 -18.65 -13.30 -4.51
CA THR A 78 -18.48 -13.42 -3.05
C THR A 78 -18.15 -12.07 -2.40
N VAL A 79 -17.20 -11.33 -2.97
CA VAL A 79 -16.81 -10.00 -2.48
C VAL A 79 -17.99 -9.04 -2.57
N THR A 80 -18.61 -8.91 -3.75
CA THR A 80 -19.69 -7.92 -3.95
C THR A 80 -20.93 -8.20 -3.10
N GLU A 81 -21.32 -9.46 -2.94
CA GLU A 81 -22.44 -9.85 -2.06
C GLU A 81 -22.13 -9.49 -0.59
N SER A 82 -20.90 -9.78 -0.11
CA SER A 82 -20.49 -9.45 1.26
C SER A 82 -20.50 -7.94 1.56
N GLN A 83 -20.19 -7.11 0.56
CA GLN A 83 -20.18 -5.66 0.70
C GLN A 83 -21.59 -5.06 0.68
N VAL A 84 -22.52 -5.65 -0.08
CA VAL A 84 -23.93 -5.25 -0.08
C VAL A 84 -24.57 -5.54 1.28
N GLU A 85 -24.29 -6.71 1.87
CA GLU A 85 -24.88 -7.12 3.16
C GLU A 85 -24.47 -6.22 4.33
N ASN A 86 -23.24 -5.67 4.31
CA ASN A 86 -22.68 -4.91 5.42
C ASN A 86 -22.88 -3.38 5.32
N ASN A 87 -23.65 -2.90 4.32
CA ASN A 87 -23.60 -1.53 3.82
C ASN A 87 -22.21 -1.21 3.27
N PHE A 88 -22.14 -0.96 1.96
CA PHE A 88 -20.89 -0.76 1.25
C PHE A 88 -19.98 0.26 1.94
N ASP A 89 -18.73 -0.14 2.19
CA ASP A 89 -17.67 0.72 2.69
C ASP A 89 -16.99 1.42 1.50
N PRO A 90 -17.07 2.77 1.39
CA PRO A 90 -16.41 3.49 0.31
C PRO A 90 -14.89 3.61 0.49
N GLU A 91 -14.37 3.31 1.68
CA GLU A 91 -12.95 3.45 2.00
C GLU A 91 -12.22 2.10 1.81
N LEU A 92 -12.27 1.58 0.59
CA LEU A 92 -11.55 0.36 0.21
C LEU A 92 -10.31 0.70 -0.60
N LEU A 93 -9.20 0.07 -0.24
CA LEU A 93 -7.96 0.07 -0.98
C LEU A 93 -7.80 -1.27 -1.73
N ILE A 94 -7.83 -1.20 -3.06
CA ILE A 94 -7.55 -2.34 -3.92
C ILE A 94 -6.06 -2.33 -4.29
N VAL A 95 -5.35 -3.40 -3.92
CA VAL A 95 -3.91 -3.57 -4.20
C VAL A 95 -3.69 -4.88 -4.95
N ASN A 96 -3.21 -4.76 -6.19
CA ASN A 96 -2.75 -5.89 -7.01
C ASN A 96 -1.22 -5.92 -7.19
N ASN A 97 -0.50 -4.90 -6.70
CA ASN A 97 0.92 -4.73 -6.97
C ASN A 97 1.82 -5.19 -5.83
N THR A 98 2.88 -5.91 -6.20
CA THR A 98 4.10 -6.15 -5.44
C THR A 98 5.11 -5.02 -5.67
N TYR A 99 6.15 -4.94 -4.84
CA TYR A 99 7.26 -4.00 -5.06
C TYR A 99 7.90 -4.18 -6.46
N LYS A 100 7.97 -5.41 -6.97
CA LYS A 100 8.51 -5.68 -8.32
C LYS A 100 7.65 -5.07 -9.43
N GLU A 101 6.33 -5.13 -9.31
CA GLU A 101 5.41 -4.51 -10.26
C GLU A 101 5.46 -3.00 -10.18
N TYR A 102 5.49 -2.44 -8.96
CA TYR A 102 5.71 -1.01 -8.74
C TYR A 102 6.99 -0.52 -9.45
N LYS A 103 8.10 -1.25 -9.30
CA LYS A 103 9.38 -0.93 -9.96
C LYS A 103 9.29 -1.01 -11.48
N LYS A 104 8.58 -2.00 -12.02
CA LYS A 104 8.42 -2.20 -13.46
C LYS A 104 7.54 -1.11 -14.10
N ASN A 105 6.47 -0.72 -13.42
CA ASN A 105 5.45 0.18 -13.97
C ASN A 105 5.71 1.65 -13.62
N GLY A 106 6.59 1.92 -12.64
CA GLY A 106 6.90 3.27 -12.16
C GLY A 106 5.81 3.88 -11.26
N GLY A 107 4.83 3.08 -10.85
CA GLY A 107 3.70 3.49 -10.03
C GLY A 107 2.89 2.28 -9.60
N SER A 108 2.04 2.47 -8.59
CA SER A 108 1.00 1.51 -8.27
C SER A 108 -0.35 2.04 -8.74
N GLU A 109 -1.06 1.18 -9.44
CA GLU A 109 -2.49 1.32 -9.59
C GLU A 109 -3.12 0.96 -8.24
N TRP A 110 -3.81 1.92 -7.65
CA TRP A 110 -4.68 1.70 -6.51
C TRP A 110 -5.97 2.46 -6.82
N ASN A 111 -7.08 1.90 -6.38
CA ASN A 111 -8.38 2.50 -6.60
C ASN A 111 -9.08 2.64 -5.25
N THR A 112 -9.65 3.82 -5.04
CA THR A 112 -10.76 4.01 -4.09
C THR A 112 -12.04 3.76 -4.86
N VAL A 113 -13.02 3.13 -4.22
CA VAL A 113 -14.28 2.73 -4.87
C VAL A 113 -15.44 3.36 -4.13
N GLU A 114 -16.30 4.07 -4.84
CA GLU A 114 -17.40 4.81 -4.21
C GLU A 114 -18.66 3.94 -4.04
N ASN A 115 -18.77 2.84 -4.81
CA ASN A 115 -19.89 1.92 -4.74
C ASN A 115 -19.55 0.49 -5.22
N VAL A 116 -20.44 -0.47 -4.96
CA VAL A 116 -20.29 -1.88 -5.35
C VAL A 116 -20.14 -2.07 -6.86
N ASN A 117 -20.75 -1.21 -7.69
CA ASN A 117 -20.65 -1.36 -9.14
C ASN A 117 -19.25 -1.01 -9.65
N GLU A 118 -18.63 0.05 -9.13
CA GLU A 118 -17.24 0.39 -9.43
C GLU A 118 -16.28 -0.70 -8.96
N LEU A 119 -16.47 -1.21 -7.74
CA LEU A 119 -15.71 -2.34 -7.24
C LEU A 119 -15.83 -3.54 -8.18
N LYS A 120 -17.04 -3.85 -8.64
CA LYS A 120 -17.29 -4.94 -9.59
C LYS A 120 -16.61 -4.71 -10.93
N GLU A 121 -16.65 -3.49 -11.47
CA GLU A 121 -16.01 -3.11 -12.73
C GLU A 121 -14.51 -3.33 -12.66
N ILE A 122 -13.85 -2.78 -11.64
CA ILE A 122 -12.40 -2.94 -11.42
C ILE A 122 -12.00 -4.41 -11.29
N MET A 123 -12.77 -5.21 -10.54
CA MET A 123 -12.47 -6.64 -10.41
C MET A 123 -12.73 -7.40 -11.72
N THR A 124 -13.71 -6.99 -12.52
CA THR A 124 -13.98 -7.63 -13.82
C THR A 124 -12.83 -7.37 -14.80
N ASP A 125 -12.26 -6.16 -14.78
CA ASP A 125 -11.13 -5.78 -15.63
C ASP A 125 -9.82 -6.49 -15.25
N THR A 126 -9.74 -7.04 -14.04
CA THR A 126 -8.55 -7.68 -13.47
C THR A 126 -8.71 -9.20 -13.29
N ILE A 127 -9.67 -9.82 -13.98
CA ILE A 127 -9.87 -11.28 -13.94
C ILE A 127 -8.57 -12.04 -14.26
N GLY A 128 -8.24 -13.02 -13.42
CA GLY A 128 -7.03 -13.83 -13.53
C GLY A 128 -5.82 -13.25 -12.80
N GLU A 129 -5.89 -12.01 -12.32
CA GLU A 129 -4.84 -11.39 -11.52
C GLU A 129 -5.00 -11.69 -10.03
N LYS A 130 -3.92 -11.51 -9.27
CA LYS A 130 -3.97 -11.60 -7.80
C LYS A 130 -4.31 -10.23 -7.23
N MET A 131 -5.31 -10.16 -6.37
CA MET A 131 -5.80 -8.93 -5.76
C MET A 131 -5.94 -9.09 -4.26
N SER A 132 -5.69 -7.99 -3.54
CA SER A 132 -6.04 -7.84 -2.12
C SER A 132 -6.96 -6.63 -1.97
N ILE A 133 -8.05 -6.80 -1.23
CA ILE A 133 -8.99 -5.74 -0.86
C ILE A 133 -8.81 -5.48 0.62
N ILE A 134 -8.49 -4.24 0.96
CA ILE A 134 -8.10 -3.82 2.31
C ILE A 134 -8.99 -2.63 2.68
N SER A 135 -9.43 -2.53 3.94
CA SER A 135 -9.96 -1.25 4.43
C SER A 135 -8.86 -0.19 4.34
N GLU A 136 -9.15 1.02 3.86
CA GLU A 136 -8.16 2.08 3.71
C GLU A 136 -7.46 2.33 5.06
N PRO A 137 -6.13 2.10 5.15
CA PRO A 137 -5.44 2.27 6.41
C PRO A 137 -5.06 3.73 6.63
N ASP A 138 -5.22 4.22 7.86
CA ASP A 138 -4.77 5.57 8.24
C ASP A 138 -3.23 5.61 8.29
N PHE A 139 -2.62 6.15 7.23
CA PHE A 139 -1.17 6.32 7.17
C PHE A 139 -0.64 7.40 8.12
N CYS A 140 -1.49 8.20 8.78
CA CYS A 140 -1.04 9.16 9.79
C CYS A 140 -0.96 8.54 11.20
N ASP A 141 -1.44 7.31 11.38
CA ASP A 141 -1.43 6.62 12.67
C ASP A 141 -0.04 6.06 13.03
N GLU A 142 0.80 6.91 13.64
CA GLU A 142 2.15 6.54 14.08
C GLU A 142 2.19 5.36 15.08
N VAL A 143 1.06 5.02 15.72
CA VAL A 143 0.96 3.84 16.59
C VAL A 143 0.97 2.55 15.78
N ASN A 144 0.36 2.55 14.60
CA ASN A 144 0.21 1.37 13.73
C ASN A 144 1.09 1.41 12.47
N THR A 145 1.94 2.42 12.33
CA THR A 145 2.86 2.56 11.19
C THR A 145 4.32 2.75 11.60
N PHE A 146 5.21 2.52 10.65
CA PHE A 146 6.59 2.97 10.68
C PHE A 146 6.81 3.98 9.57
N HIS A 147 7.47 5.10 9.86
CA HIS A 147 7.73 6.17 8.90
C HIS A 147 9.23 6.41 8.68
N LEU A 148 9.60 6.56 7.42
CA LEU A 148 10.90 7.07 6.99
C LEU A 148 10.69 8.26 6.05
N TYR A 149 11.28 9.41 6.40
CA TYR A 149 11.28 10.62 5.58
C TYR A 149 12.65 10.77 4.93
N VAL A 150 12.71 10.66 3.61
CA VAL A 150 13.94 10.88 2.87
C VAL A 150 14.26 12.37 2.95
N PRO A 151 15.46 12.77 3.43
CA PRO A 151 15.83 14.17 3.52
C PRO A 151 15.70 14.88 2.18
N ASP A 152 15.37 16.17 2.21
CA ASP A 152 15.47 17.02 1.01
C ASP A 152 16.92 17.31 0.63
N LYS A 153 17.15 18.01 -0.50
CA LYS A 153 18.49 18.47 -0.95
C LYS A 153 19.30 19.26 0.07
N TYR A 154 18.67 19.75 1.14
CA TYR A 154 19.32 20.49 2.22
C TYR A 154 19.59 19.61 3.46
N GLY A 155 19.29 18.31 3.38
CA GLY A 155 19.44 17.36 4.47
C GLY A 155 18.32 17.45 5.52
N VAL A 156 17.21 18.13 5.22
CA VAL A 156 16.10 18.30 6.15
C VAL A 156 15.05 17.22 5.90
N SER A 157 14.79 16.39 6.91
CA SER A 157 13.63 15.50 6.94
C SER A 157 12.44 16.24 7.56
N LYS A 158 11.42 16.54 6.76
CA LYS A 158 10.14 17.08 7.26
C LYS A 158 9.18 15.91 7.55
N SER A 159 8.41 16.00 8.63
CA SER A 159 7.34 15.02 8.89
C SER A 159 6.26 15.10 7.79
N GLY A 160 5.60 13.99 7.53
CA GLY A 160 4.59 13.85 6.47
C GLY A 160 3.30 14.65 6.70
N THR A 161 3.23 15.35 7.84
CA THR A 161 2.18 16.27 8.26
C THR A 161 2.47 17.74 7.93
N SER A 162 3.69 18.07 7.52
CA SER A 162 4.04 19.44 7.09
C SER A 162 3.58 19.68 5.66
N TYR A 163 2.34 20.16 5.52
CA TYR A 163 1.83 20.80 4.30
C TYR A 163 2.42 22.22 4.16
#